data_AF-A0A0C9U2S8-F1
#
_entry.id   AF-A0A0C9U2S8-F1
#
_cell.length_a   1.000
_cell.length_b   1.000
_cell.length_c   1.000
_cell.angle_alpha   90.00
_cell.angle_beta   90.00
_cell.angle_gamma   90.00
#
_symmetry.space_group_name_H-M   'P 1'
#
loop_
_entity.id
_entity.type
_entity.pdbx_description
1 polymer ?
#
loop_
_entity_poly.entity_id
_entity_poly.type
_entity_poly.pdbx_seq_one_letter_code
_entity_poly.pdbx_strand_id
1 'polypeptide(L)'
;MLRAHGDIFHKCTVAKVLLDQDDAEPLELQLQLEKISNDCLTVLAAMEESEYDILPVEWIKDAAQCLGALAKGLSVAWATARNSEPGTIHKVQPFIVAHTGKRGRPRKELNLEFLQEAMSAKHGIIIERPAKTLGIHRNTLRTHMKKFNVSKMFDDISAHDLDIVAKIENRL
;
A
#
# COMPACT_ATOMS: atom_id res chain seq x y z
N MET A 1 -33.61 -10.34 -0.88
CA MET A 1 -33.36 -8.98 -0.37
C MET A 1 -32.24 -8.90 0.68
N LEU A 2 -32.22 -9.71 1.75
CA LEU A 2 -31.20 -9.60 2.82
C LEU A 2 -29.73 -9.72 2.37
N ARG A 3 -29.42 -10.55 1.37
CA ARG A 3 -28.04 -10.68 0.84
C ARG A 3 -27.57 -9.45 0.07
N ALA A 4 -28.42 -8.91 -0.81
CA ALA A 4 -28.09 -7.72 -1.61
C ALA A 4 -27.84 -6.48 -0.73
N HIS A 5 -28.58 -6.33 0.37
CA HIS A 5 -28.35 -5.25 1.33
C HIS A 5 -27.00 -5.38 2.05
N GLY A 6 -26.63 -6.60 2.46
CA GLY A 6 -25.31 -6.88 3.04
C GLY A 6 -24.17 -6.59 2.06
N ASP A 7 -24.34 -6.93 0.79
CA ASP A 7 -23.34 -6.69 -0.25
C ASP A 7 -23.16 -5.19 -0.55
N ILE A 8 -24.25 -4.42 -0.64
CA ILE A 8 -24.21 -2.96 -0.82
C ILE A 8 -23.53 -2.31 0.39
N PHE A 9 -23.91 -2.70 1.61
CA PHE A 9 -23.32 -2.16 2.83
C PHE A 9 -21.81 -2.45 2.91
N HIS A 10 -21.40 -3.67 2.58
CA HIS A 10 -19.99 -4.04 2.55
C HIS A 10 -19.20 -3.20 1.52
N LYS A 11 -19.73 -3.05 0.30
CA LYS A 11 -19.11 -2.21 -0.75
C LYS A 11 -18.99 -0.75 -0.31
N CYS A 12 -20.01 -0.18 0.33
CA CYS A 12 -19.96 1.19 0.86
C CYS A 12 -18.91 1.34 1.96
N THR A 13 -18.81 0.34 2.85
CA THR A 13 -17.84 0.35 3.95
C THR A 13 -16.40 0.31 3.42
N VAL A 14 -16.13 -0.60 2.48
CA VAL A 14 -14.80 -0.72 1.85
C VAL A 14 -14.41 0.58 1.13
N ALA A 15 -15.35 1.17 0.40
CA ALA A 15 -15.12 2.43 -0.29
C ALA A 15 -14.87 3.61 0.64
N LYS A 16 -15.55 3.67 1.79
CA LYS A 16 -15.27 4.69 2.81
C LYS A 16 -13.87 4.53 3.40
N VAL A 17 -13.48 3.30 3.74
CA VAL A 17 -12.12 3.02 4.24
C VAL A 17 -11.06 3.42 3.22
N LEU A 18 -11.28 3.12 1.93
CA LEU A 18 -10.38 3.54 0.85
C LEU A 18 -10.28 5.06 0.69
N LEU A 19 -11.37 5.80 0.93
CA LEU A 19 -11.35 7.27 0.89
C LEU A 19 -10.66 7.90 2.09
N ASP A 20 -10.63 7.22 3.22
CA ASP A 20 -9.95 7.67 4.45
C ASP A 20 -8.43 7.38 4.40
N GLN A 21 -7.94 6.69 3.37
CA GLN A 21 -6.52 6.39 3.16
C GLN A 21 -5.86 7.44 2.26
N ASP A 22 -4.77 8.06 2.74
CA ASP A 22 -4.02 9.08 1.99
C ASP A 22 -3.19 8.51 0.82
N ASP A 23 -2.90 7.19 0.84
CA ASP A 23 -2.04 6.49 -0.13
C ASP A 23 -2.78 5.41 -0.93
N ALA A 24 -4.11 5.47 -1.00
CA ALA A 24 -4.93 4.50 -1.73
C ALA A 24 -4.47 4.35 -3.19
N GLU A 25 -4.32 3.09 -3.63
CA GLU A 25 -3.80 2.79 -4.96
C GLU A 25 -4.85 3.19 -6.04
N PRO A 26 -4.45 3.90 -7.12
CA PRO A 26 -5.39 4.34 -8.16
C PRO A 26 -6.24 3.21 -8.76
N LEU A 27 -5.66 2.01 -8.90
CA LEU A 27 -6.38 0.86 -9.44
C LEU A 27 -7.48 0.37 -8.50
N GLU A 28 -7.24 0.39 -7.19
CA GLU A 28 -8.22 0.02 -6.18
C GLU A 28 -9.39 1.01 -6.13
N LEU A 29 -9.08 2.31 -6.18
CA LEU A 29 -10.07 3.39 -6.26
C LEU A 29 -10.97 3.26 -7.50
N GLN A 30 -10.39 2.95 -8.67
CA GLN A 30 -11.13 2.75 -9.90
C GLN A 30 -12.06 1.52 -9.82
N LEU A 31 -11.53 0.39 -9.37
CA LEU A 31 -12.30 -0.85 -9.25
C LEU A 31 -13.49 -0.66 -8.29
N GLN A 32 -13.29 0.09 -7.21
CA GLN A 32 -14.35 0.34 -6.24
C GLN A 32 -15.41 1.31 -6.78
N LEU A 33 -15.00 2.33 -7.55
CA LEU A 33 -15.91 3.22 -8.25
C LEU A 33 -16.80 2.46 -9.24
N GLU A 34 -16.22 1.54 -10.01
CA GLU A 34 -16.97 0.69 -10.95
C GLU A 34 -17.97 -0.21 -10.23
N LYS A 35 -17.59 -0.82 -9.11
CA LYS A 35 -18.50 -1.65 -8.30
C LYS A 35 -19.69 -0.86 -7.75
N ILE A 36 -19.46 0.35 -7.25
CA ILE A 36 -20.55 1.19 -6.74
C ILE A 36 -21.45 1.65 -7.88
N SER A 37 -20.86 2.05 -9.00
CA SER A 37 -21.63 2.58 -10.14
C SER A 37 -22.44 1.49 -10.85
N ASN A 38 -21.85 0.31 -11.05
CA ASN A 38 -22.49 -0.77 -11.81
C ASN A 38 -23.37 -1.67 -10.94
N ASP A 39 -23.00 -1.92 -9.68
CA ASP A 39 -23.76 -2.86 -8.84
C ASP A 39 -24.77 -2.10 -7.96
N CYS A 40 -24.35 -1.06 -7.25
CA CYS A 40 -25.21 -0.42 -6.25
C CYS A 40 -26.24 0.54 -6.88
N LEU A 41 -25.83 1.38 -7.85
CA LEU A 41 -26.76 2.32 -8.50
C LEU A 41 -27.76 1.61 -9.40
N THR A 42 -27.33 0.57 -10.13
CA THR A 42 -28.24 -0.24 -10.96
C THR A 42 -29.30 -0.95 -10.11
N VAL A 43 -28.91 -1.47 -8.94
CA VAL A 43 -29.88 -2.09 -8.01
C VAL A 43 -30.86 -1.05 -7.48
N LEU A 44 -30.40 0.17 -7.12
CA LEU A 44 -31.30 1.23 -6.68
C LEU A 44 -32.27 1.69 -7.78
N ALA A 45 -31.80 1.83 -9.02
CA ALA A 45 -32.65 2.18 -10.16
C ALA A 45 -33.72 1.09 -10.40
N ALA A 46 -33.34 -0.18 -10.34
CA ALA A 46 -34.29 -1.29 -10.45
C ALA A 46 -35.30 -1.34 -9.29
N MET A 47 -34.94 -0.85 -8.10
CA MET A 47 -35.85 -0.75 -6.96
C MET A 47 -36.82 0.42 -7.12
N GLU A 48 -36.39 1.54 -7.71
CA GLU A 48 -37.24 2.69 -8.05
C GLU A 48 -38.27 2.33 -9.13
N GLU A 49 -37.89 1.53 -10.12
CA GLU A 49 -38.79 1.07 -11.20
C GLU A 49 -39.76 -0.05 -10.77
N SER A 50 -39.56 -0.67 -9.60
CA SER A 50 -40.40 -1.79 -9.19
C SER A 50 -41.79 -1.32 -8.75
N GLU A 51 -42.85 -1.91 -9.31
CA GLU A 51 -44.26 -1.61 -8.97
C GLU A 51 -44.66 -1.97 -7.53
N TYR A 52 -43.75 -2.53 -6.75
CA TYR A 52 -44.00 -2.90 -5.37
C TYR A 52 -43.63 -1.72 -4.46
N ASP A 53 -44.65 -1.10 -3.86
CA ASP A 53 -44.63 0.00 -2.88
C ASP A 53 -43.98 -0.38 -1.51
N ILE A 54 -42.93 -1.20 -1.55
CA ILE A 54 -42.30 -1.81 -0.36
C ILE A 54 -41.36 -0.82 0.34
N LEU A 55 -40.87 0.20 -0.36
CA LEU A 55 -39.88 1.13 0.19
C LEU A 55 -40.31 2.59 0.08
N PRO A 56 -40.12 3.40 1.13
CA PRO A 56 -40.38 4.83 1.06
C PRO A 56 -39.49 5.49 0.01
N VAL A 57 -40.10 6.30 -0.87
CA VAL A 57 -39.40 7.07 -1.91
C VAL A 57 -38.26 7.92 -1.35
N GLU A 58 -38.48 8.55 -0.18
CA GLU A 58 -37.44 9.35 0.49
C GLU A 58 -36.22 8.50 0.88
N TRP A 59 -36.41 7.23 1.26
CA TRP A 59 -35.30 6.35 1.60
C TRP A 59 -34.45 6.01 0.37
N ILE A 60 -35.10 5.73 -0.79
CA ILE A 60 -34.40 5.45 -2.05
C ILE A 60 -33.59 6.68 -2.49
N LYS A 61 -34.19 7.86 -2.36
CA LYS A 61 -33.56 9.15 -2.69
C LYS A 61 -32.35 9.44 -1.79
N ASP A 62 -32.48 9.23 -0.48
CA ASP A 62 -31.37 9.41 0.48
C ASP A 62 -30.24 8.42 0.22
N ALA A 63 -30.57 7.15 -0.09
CA ALA A 63 -29.59 6.14 -0.44
C ALA A 63 -28.85 6.48 -1.73
N ALA A 64 -29.57 6.95 -2.77
CA ALA A 64 -28.99 7.39 -4.03
C ALA A 64 -28.07 8.60 -3.84
N GLN A 65 -28.46 9.57 -3.00
CA GLN A 65 -27.60 10.71 -2.65
C GLN A 65 -26.32 10.28 -1.95
N CYS A 66 -26.42 9.38 -0.96
CA CYS A 66 -25.25 8.89 -0.24
C CYS A 66 -24.29 8.13 -1.16
N LEU A 67 -24.80 7.23 -2.01
CA LEU A 67 -24.00 6.49 -2.99
C LEU A 67 -23.38 7.41 -4.04
N GLY A 68 -24.14 8.40 -4.52
CA GLY A 68 -23.64 9.42 -5.45
C GLY A 68 -22.51 10.26 -4.88
N ALA A 69 -22.63 10.68 -3.61
CA ALA A 69 -21.57 11.41 -2.92
C ALA A 69 -20.29 10.56 -2.79
N LEU A 70 -20.46 9.28 -2.50
CA LEU A 70 -19.36 8.34 -2.31
C LEU A 70 -18.66 7.98 -3.63
N ALA A 71 -19.43 7.77 -4.71
CA ALA A 71 -18.90 7.62 -6.07
C ALA A 71 -18.16 8.88 -6.54
N LYS A 72 -18.70 10.07 -6.26
CA LYS A 72 -18.01 11.34 -6.54
C LYS A 72 -16.70 11.46 -5.79
N GLY A 73 -16.69 11.10 -4.49
CA GLY A 73 -15.47 11.06 -3.68
C GLY A 73 -14.40 10.16 -4.28
N LEU A 74 -14.76 8.93 -4.66
CA LEU A 74 -13.85 7.98 -5.30
C LEU A 74 -13.31 8.49 -6.65
N SER A 75 -14.17 9.12 -7.46
CA SER A 75 -13.76 9.68 -8.75
C SER A 75 -12.73 10.80 -8.59
N VAL A 76 -12.92 11.68 -7.60
CA VAL A 76 -11.95 12.75 -7.28
C VAL A 76 -10.65 12.16 -6.74
N ALA A 77 -10.73 11.24 -5.78
CA ALA A 77 -9.55 10.58 -5.21
C ALA A 77 -8.74 9.85 -6.28
N TRP A 78 -9.42 9.12 -7.17
CA TRP A 78 -8.80 8.45 -8.31
C TRP A 78 -8.10 9.43 -9.26
N ALA A 79 -8.76 10.54 -9.62
CA ALA A 79 -8.17 11.54 -10.51
C ALA A 79 -6.93 12.19 -9.88
N THR A 80 -6.97 12.46 -8.57
CA THR A 80 -5.81 12.98 -7.83
C THR A 80 -4.69 11.94 -7.78
N ALA A 81 -4.97 10.71 -7.39
CA ALA A 81 -3.98 9.64 -7.27
C ALA A 81 -3.33 9.28 -8.62
N ARG A 82 -4.09 9.40 -9.72
CA ARG A 82 -3.57 9.20 -11.09
C ARG A 82 -2.65 10.32 -11.56
N ASN A 83 -2.91 11.55 -11.12
CA ASN A 83 -2.13 12.73 -11.49
C ASN A 83 -0.97 13.00 -10.52
N SER A 84 -0.98 12.39 -9.33
CA SER A 84 0.19 12.32 -8.47
C SER A 84 1.29 11.60 -9.23
N GLU A 85 2.39 12.31 -9.48
CA GLU A 85 3.58 11.70 -10.05
C GLU A 85 3.93 10.48 -9.19
N PRO A 86 4.11 9.28 -9.77
CA PRO A 86 4.59 8.15 -9.01
C PRO A 86 5.90 8.62 -8.39
N GLY A 87 5.94 8.74 -7.06
CA GLY A 87 7.14 9.13 -6.34
C GLY A 87 8.27 8.31 -6.93
N THR A 88 9.31 8.97 -7.43
CA THR A 88 10.30 8.30 -8.29
C THR A 88 10.98 7.21 -7.46
N ILE A 89 10.46 5.98 -7.53
CA ILE A 89 11.03 4.82 -6.87
C ILE A 89 12.26 4.49 -7.72
N HIS A 90 13.39 5.10 -7.37
CA HIS A 90 14.67 4.73 -7.92
C HIS A 90 14.93 3.28 -7.53
N LYS A 91 14.67 2.36 -8.48
CA LYS A 91 15.07 0.95 -8.34
C LYS A 91 16.60 0.90 -8.37
N VAL A 92 17.23 1.08 -7.21
CA VAL A 92 18.68 0.95 -7.06
C VAL A 92 19.04 -0.50 -7.35
N GLN A 93 19.81 -0.73 -8.40
CA GLN A 93 20.27 -2.07 -8.72
C GLN A 93 21.22 -2.56 -7.62
N PRO A 94 21.03 -3.78 -7.09
CA PRO A 94 21.81 -4.28 -5.97
C PRO A 94 23.26 -4.64 -6.36
N PHE A 95 23.52 -4.85 -7.65
CA PHE A 95 24.85 -5.19 -8.15
C PHE A 95 25.29 -4.23 -9.23
N ILE A 96 26.56 -3.85 -9.17
CA ILE A 96 27.28 -3.13 -10.21
C ILE A 96 28.36 -4.03 -10.81
N VAL A 97 28.68 -3.81 -12.08
CA VAL A 97 29.73 -4.56 -12.77
C VAL A 97 31.03 -3.78 -12.66
N ALA A 98 32.01 -4.31 -11.91
CA ALA A 98 33.32 -3.70 -11.74
C ALA A 98 34.28 -4.21 -12.82
N HIS A 99 34.71 -3.30 -13.69
CA HIS A 99 35.73 -3.55 -14.71
C HIS A 99 37.11 -3.30 -14.11
N THR A 100 37.92 -4.35 -13.97
CA THR A 100 39.25 -4.28 -13.34
C THR A 100 40.40 -4.13 -14.32
N GLY A 101 40.12 -4.07 -15.63
CA GLY A 101 41.12 -4.06 -16.70
C GLY A 101 41.89 -5.38 -16.90
N LYS A 102 41.63 -6.40 -16.07
CA LYS A 102 42.24 -7.73 -16.18
C LYS A 102 41.43 -8.62 -17.12
N ARG A 103 42.12 -9.49 -17.86
CA ARG A 103 41.48 -10.49 -18.74
C ARG A 103 40.59 -11.43 -17.91
N GLY A 104 39.33 -11.58 -18.31
CA GLY A 104 38.34 -12.44 -17.64
C GLY A 104 36.95 -11.81 -17.57
N ARG A 105 36.01 -12.51 -16.91
CA ARG A 105 34.65 -12.00 -16.67
C ARG A 105 34.71 -10.86 -15.63
N PRO A 106 34.11 -9.69 -15.90
CA PRO A 106 33.99 -8.61 -14.92
C PRO A 106 33.38 -9.09 -13.61
N ARG A 107 33.86 -8.54 -12.49
CA ARG A 107 33.37 -8.93 -11.17
C ARG A 107 32.05 -8.24 -10.89
N LYS A 108 31.08 -8.96 -10.33
CA LYS A 108 29.88 -8.35 -9.76
C LYS A 108 30.21 -7.86 -8.36
N GLU A 109 30.06 -6.57 -8.14
CA GLU A 109 30.18 -5.96 -6.81
C GLU A 109 28.81 -5.49 -6.34
N LEU A 110 28.59 -5.54 -5.03
CA LEU A 110 27.35 -5.09 -4.43
C LEU A 110 27.34 -3.56 -4.39
N ASN A 111 26.23 -2.95 -4.80
CA ASN A 111 26.09 -1.50 -4.85
C ASN A 111 26.07 -0.93 -3.42
N LEU A 112 26.94 0.04 -3.15
CA LEU A 112 27.06 0.68 -1.85
C LEU A 112 25.77 1.37 -1.42
N GLU A 113 25.15 2.11 -2.33
CA GLU A 113 23.91 2.88 -2.05
C GLU A 113 22.78 1.92 -1.66
N PHE A 114 22.65 0.82 -2.40
CA PHE A 114 21.68 -0.23 -2.07
C PHE A 114 21.94 -0.82 -0.69
N LEU A 115 23.22 -1.10 -0.35
CA LEU A 115 23.57 -1.69 0.93
C LEU A 115 23.30 -0.73 2.09
N GLN A 116 23.63 0.55 1.93
CA GLN A 116 23.40 1.58 2.94
C GLN A 116 21.90 1.75 3.20
N GLU A 117 21.11 1.84 2.13
CA GLU A 117 19.66 1.95 2.24
C GLU A 117 19.07 0.69 2.89
N ALA A 118 19.42 -0.50 2.41
CA ALA A 118 18.90 -1.76 2.95
C ALA A 118 19.27 -2.01 4.42
N MET A 119 20.40 -1.45 4.88
CA MET A 119 20.90 -1.59 6.25
C MET A 119 20.64 -0.36 7.12
N SER A 120 19.91 0.64 6.61
CA SER A 120 19.49 1.82 7.37
C SER A 120 18.62 1.41 8.55
N ALA A 121 18.78 2.10 9.69
CA ALA A 121 18.01 1.86 10.91
C ALA A 121 16.51 1.94 10.67
N LYS A 122 16.08 2.80 9.72
CA LYS A 122 14.69 3.02 9.32
C LYS A 122 13.95 1.75 8.90
N HIS A 123 14.61 0.81 8.24
CA HIS A 123 13.93 -0.37 7.70
C HIS A 123 13.87 -1.53 8.70
N GLY A 124 14.67 -1.51 9.78
CA GLY A 124 14.68 -2.57 10.80
C GLY A 124 15.07 -3.97 10.30
N ILE A 125 15.56 -4.13 9.06
CA ILE A 125 15.66 -5.43 8.41
C ILE A 125 16.77 -6.30 9.01
N ILE A 126 16.48 -7.58 9.27
CA ILE A 126 17.48 -8.57 9.72
C ILE A 126 18.36 -8.98 8.52
N ILE A 127 19.67 -9.10 8.72
CA ILE A 127 20.69 -9.42 7.69
C ILE A 127 20.32 -10.64 6.82
N GLU A 128 19.61 -11.62 7.37
CA GLU A 128 19.18 -12.81 6.62
C GLU A 128 18.23 -12.49 5.47
N ARG A 129 17.37 -11.48 5.62
CA ARG A 129 16.38 -11.11 4.61
C ARG A 129 17.03 -10.53 3.34
N PRO A 130 17.91 -9.50 3.38
CA PRO A 130 18.61 -9.03 2.19
C PRO A 130 19.55 -10.10 1.64
N ALA A 131 20.21 -10.91 2.48
CA ALA A 131 21.03 -12.03 1.98
C ALA A 131 20.21 -13.01 1.12
N LYS A 132 19.02 -13.40 1.60
CA LYS A 132 18.08 -14.27 0.88
C LYS A 132 17.57 -13.61 -0.40
N THR A 133 17.15 -12.34 -0.34
CA THR A 133 16.67 -11.59 -1.50
C THR A 133 17.73 -11.43 -2.59
N LEU A 134 18.99 -11.24 -2.19
CA LEU A 134 20.12 -11.11 -3.10
C LEU A 134 20.67 -12.46 -3.60
N GLY A 135 20.22 -13.57 -3.03
CA GLY A 135 20.75 -14.91 -3.35
C GLY A 135 22.21 -15.09 -2.94
N ILE A 136 22.68 -14.39 -1.90
CA ILE A 136 24.05 -14.50 -1.39
C ILE A 136 24.06 -15.04 0.04
N HIS A 137 25.17 -15.67 0.42
CA HIS A 137 25.33 -16.14 1.80
C HIS A 137 25.49 -14.96 2.78
N ARG A 138 24.95 -15.09 4.00
CA ARG A 138 25.01 -14.05 5.05
C ARG A 138 26.44 -13.60 5.38
N ASN A 139 27.41 -14.52 5.34
CA ASN A 139 28.82 -14.16 5.59
C ASN A 139 29.39 -13.32 4.45
N THR A 140 28.98 -13.58 3.20
CA THR A 140 29.36 -12.77 2.05
C THR A 140 28.82 -11.36 2.21
N LEU A 141 27.55 -11.21 2.59
CA LEU A 141 26.94 -9.91 2.90
C LEU A 141 27.70 -9.19 4.03
N ARG A 142 28.04 -9.89 5.13
CA ARG A 142 28.86 -9.33 6.23
C ARG A 142 30.24 -8.86 5.75
N THR A 143 30.89 -9.59 4.84
CA THR A 143 32.16 -9.14 4.25
C THR A 143 31.99 -7.86 3.44
N HIS A 144 30.91 -7.75 2.65
CA HIS A 144 30.59 -6.51 1.95
C HIS A 144 30.29 -5.35 2.91
N MET A 145 29.49 -5.58 3.95
CA MET A 145 29.23 -4.59 4.99
C MET A 145 30.51 -4.08 5.64
N LYS A 146 31.45 -4.98 5.98
CA LYS A 146 32.77 -4.60 6.51
C LYS A 146 33.59 -3.82 5.49
N LYS A 147 33.62 -4.25 4.22
CA LYS A 147 34.34 -3.55 3.14
C LYS A 147 33.85 -2.10 2.99
N PHE A 148 32.56 -1.87 3.18
CA PHE A 148 31.91 -0.58 3.00
C PHE A 148 31.68 0.20 4.29
N ASN A 149 32.17 -0.29 5.43
CA ASN A 149 31.95 0.28 6.76
C ASN A 149 30.47 0.52 7.10
N VAL A 150 29.58 -0.36 6.63
CA VAL A 150 28.14 -0.32 6.94
C VAL A 150 27.90 -1.20 8.15
N SER A 151 27.57 -0.60 9.29
CA SER A 151 27.10 -1.31 10.47
C SER A 151 25.58 -1.24 10.54
N LYS A 152 24.96 -2.31 11.06
CA LYS A 152 23.58 -2.24 11.52
C LYS A 152 23.62 -1.70 12.94
N MET A 153 23.25 -0.43 13.11
CA MET A 153 22.95 0.12 14.43
C MET A 153 21.44 0.27 14.50
N PHE A 154 20.87 -0.15 15.63
CA PHE A 154 19.51 0.22 15.97
C PHE A 154 19.58 1.61 16.58
N ASP A 155 18.62 2.46 16.25
CA ASP A 155 18.49 3.74 16.95
C ASP A 155 18.10 3.45 18.41
N ASP A 156 18.65 4.24 19.34
CA ASP A 156 18.24 4.17 20.73
C ASP A 156 16.77 4.59 20.82
N ILE A 157 15.91 3.66 21.25
CA ILE A 157 14.50 3.95 21.50
C ILE A 157 14.41 4.90 22.69
N SER A 158 13.77 6.06 22.50
CA SER A 158 13.52 7.00 23.59
C SER A 158 12.53 6.39 24.59
N ALA A 159 12.61 6.78 25.86
CA ALA A 159 11.66 6.32 26.88
C ALA A 159 10.20 6.64 26.50
N HIS A 160 9.97 7.73 25.77
CA HIS A 160 8.66 8.12 25.28
C HIS A 160 8.12 7.15 24.22
N ASP A 161 8.96 6.71 23.28
CA ASP A 161 8.58 5.73 22.26
C ASP A 161 8.30 4.35 22.87
N LEU A 162 9.05 4.00 23.92
CA LEU A 162 8.84 2.78 24.72
C LEU A 162 7.45 2.76 25.38
N ASP A 163 7.01 3.90 25.95
CA ASP A 163 5.68 4.05 26.54
C ASP A 163 4.56 3.93 25.50
N ILE A 164 4.78 4.39 24.27
CA ILE A 164 3.82 4.27 23.16
C ILE A 164 3.65 2.80 22.78
N VAL A 165 4.75 2.06 22.62
CA VAL A 165 4.72 0.62 22.29
C VAL A 165 4.00 -0.18 23.40
N ALA A 166 4.32 0.08 24.66
CA ALA A 166 3.70 -0.60 25.79
C ALA A 166 2.18 -0.35 25.91
N LYS A 167 1.71 0.84 25.50
CA LYS A 167 0.27 1.18 25.49
C LYS A 167 -0.49 0.50 24.35
N ILE A 168 0.16 0.25 23.21
CA ILE A 168 -0.44 -0.45 22.07
C ILE A 168 -0.63 -1.94 22.42
N GLU A 169 0.35 -2.55 23.07
CA GLU A 169 0.33 -3.98 23.40
C GLU A 169 -0.68 -4.32 24.51
N ASN A 170 -0.94 -3.41 25.46
CA ASN A 170 -1.96 -3.57 26.50
C ASN A 170 -3.40 -3.26 26.04
N ARG A 171 -3.63 -3.03 24.75
CA ARG A 171 -4.96 -2.74 24.17
C ARG A 171 -5.55 -3.92 23.37
N LEU A 172 -4.89 -5.07 23.35
CA LEU A 172 -5.39 -6.37 22.87
C LEU A 172 -5.83 -7.24 24.04
#